data_AF-A0A2S9WYQ1-F1
#
_entry.id   AF-A0A2S9WYQ1-F1
#
_cell.length_a   1.000
_cell.length_b   1.000
_cell.length_c   1.000
_cell.angle_alpha   90.00
_cell.angle_beta   90.00
_cell.angle_gamma   90.00
#
_symmetry.space_group_name_H-M   'P 1'
#
loop_
_entity.id
_entity.type
_entity.pdbx_description
1 polymer ?
#
loop_
_entity_poly.entity_id
_entity_poly.type
_entity_poly.pdbx_seq_one_letter_code
_entity_poly.pdbx_strand_id
1 'polypeptide(L)' 'MAAEWQPTAGLAGQVFDGPACYVEAWDIAFQHEVNRILALPSLKSRRAALGQIDQEQGAAMRQRVERALQRKWKR' A
#
# COMPACT_ATOMS: atom_id res chain seq x y z
N MET A 1 28.39 26.53 24.03
CA MET A 1 27.54 26.91 22.89
C MET A 1 26.53 25.80 22.69
N ALA A 2 25.26 26.06 23.01
CA ALA A 2 24.17 25.10 22.85
C ALA A 2 23.77 25.08 21.37
N ALA A 3 23.65 23.89 20.78
CA ALA A 3 23.17 23.74 19.41
C ALA A 3 21.73 24.22 19.32
N GLU A 4 21.50 25.25 18.51
CA GLU A 4 20.20 25.84 18.24
C GLU A 4 19.32 24.80 17.53
N TRP A 5 18.17 24.46 18.14
CA TRP A 5 17.23 23.49 17.59
C TRP A 5 16.59 24.09 16.34
N GLN A 6 17.04 23.68 15.15
CA GLN A 6 16.40 24.10 13.90
C GLN A 6 15.08 23.35 13.72
N PRO A 7 13.93 24.03 13.66
CA PRO A 7 12.67 23.37 13.31
C PRO A 7 12.83 22.81 11.90
N THR A 8 12.58 21.51 11.75
CA THR A 8 12.67 20.78 10.48
C THR A 8 12.03 21.59 9.37
N ALA A 9 12.86 22.16 8.49
CA ALA A 9 12.41 22.95 7.37
C ALA A 9 11.48 22.10 6.48
N GLY A 10 10.18 22.37 6.56
CA GLY A 10 9.25 22.20 5.44
C GLY A 10 8.78 20.78 5.06
N LEU A 11 8.97 19.75 5.88
CA LEU A 11 8.45 18.39 5.57
C LEU A 11 7.39 17.87 6.55
N ALA A 12 7.15 18.57 7.66
CA ALA A 12 6.06 18.25 8.58
C ALA A 12 4.77 18.93 8.08
N GLY A 13 4.01 18.24 7.22
CA GLY A 13 2.65 18.67 6.86
C GLY A 13 2.44 19.13 5.42
N GLN A 14 3.33 18.81 4.48
CA GLN A 14 2.99 18.92 3.05
C GLN A 14 1.95 17.85 2.70
N VAL A 15 0.68 18.20 2.88
CA VAL A 15 -0.42 17.55 2.17
C VAL A 15 -0.28 18.01 0.72
N PHE A 16 0.25 17.13 -0.12
CA PHE A 16 0.28 17.38 -1.56
C PHE A 16 -1.16 17.46 -2.06
N ASP A 17 -1.63 18.65 -2.41
CA ASP A 17 -2.89 18.91 -3.12
C ASP A 17 -2.81 18.48 -4.60
N GLY A 18 -2.28 17.28 -4.84
CA GLY A 18 -2.55 16.48 -6.03
C GLY A 18 -3.66 15.48 -5.72
N PRO A 19 -4.20 14.71 -6.68
CA PRO A 19 -5.14 13.63 -6.37
C PRO A 19 -4.45 12.71 -5.38
N ALA A 20 -4.82 12.79 -4.08
CA ALA A 20 -4.06 12.30 -2.94
C ALA A 20 -3.28 11.06 -3.35
N CYS A 21 -2.02 11.25 -3.76
CA CYS A 21 -1.28 10.22 -4.46
C CYS A 21 -0.77 9.32 -3.35
N TYR A 22 -1.68 8.44 -2.93
CA TYR A 22 -1.53 7.50 -1.85
C TYR A 22 -0.26 6.70 -2.15
N VAL A 23 0.83 7.05 -1.47
CA VAL A 23 2.12 6.41 -1.70
C VAL A 23 1.98 4.99 -1.18
N GLU A 24 1.76 4.04 -2.08
CA GLU A 24 1.64 2.61 -1.73
C GLU A 24 2.88 2.11 -0.95
N ALA A 25 4.04 2.77 -1.13
CA ALA A 25 5.25 2.50 -0.38
C ALA A 25 5.18 2.91 1.10
N TRP A 26 4.25 3.79 1.48
CA TRP A 26 4.07 4.28 2.85
C TRP A 26 2.86 3.67 3.55
N ASP A 27 1.97 3.02 2.80
CA ASP A 27 0.89 2.22 3.39
C ASP A 27 1.38 0.83 3.79
N ILE A 28 1.81 0.75 5.05
CA ILE A 28 2.25 -0.47 5.70
C ILE A 28 1.13 -1.53 5.68
N ALA A 29 -0.12 -1.15 5.92
CA ALA A 29 -1.24 -2.09 5.94
C ALA A 29 -1.46 -2.72 4.55
N PHE A 30 -1.43 -1.92 3.49
CA PHE A 30 -1.49 -2.42 2.11
C PHE A 30 -0.32 -3.35 1.78
N GLN A 31 0.90 -3.03 2.21
CA GLN A 31 2.06 -3.89 1.98
C GLN A 31 1.95 -5.23 2.72
N HIS A 32 1.51 -5.21 3.97
CA HIS A 32 1.25 -6.43 4.73
C HIS A 32 0.19 -7.28 4.03
N GLU A 33 -0.87 -6.66 3.53
CA GLU A 33 -1.95 -7.37 2.83
C GLU A 33 -1.47 -8.01 1.52
N VAL A 34 -0.71 -7.27 0.71
CA VAL A 34 -0.10 -7.80 -0.52
C VAL A 34 0.86 -8.96 -0.20
N ASN A 35 1.69 -8.82 0.84
CA ASN A 35 2.63 -9.86 1.25
C ASN A 35 1.91 -11.11 1.80
N ARG A 36 0.84 -10.91 2.57
CA ARG A 36 -0.04 -11.97 3.08
C ARG A 36 -0.60 -12.80 1.93
N ILE A 37 -1.10 -12.15 0.88
CA ILE A 37 -1.66 -12.83 -0.30
C ILE A 37 -0.57 -13.55 -1.10
N LEU A 38 0.63 -12.97 -1.23
CA LEU A 38 1.75 -13.63 -1.90
C LEU A 38 2.20 -14.91 -1.18
N ALA A 39 2.22 -14.88 0.15
CA ALA A 39 2.58 -16.02 0.98
C ALA A 39 1.57 -17.18 0.88
N LEU A 40 0.36 -16.96 0.34
CA LEU A 40 -0.61 -18.04 0.17
C LEU A 40 -0.10 -19.07 -0.86
N PRO A 41 -0.12 -20.37 -0.52
CA PRO A 41 0.49 -21.42 -1.34
C PRO A 41 -0.35 -21.82 -2.56
N SER A 42 -1.65 -21.51 -2.57
CA SER A 42 -2.57 -21.95 -3.62
C SER A 42 -3.19 -20.79 -4.40
N LEU A 43 -3.36 -20.97 -5.71
CA LEU A 43 -4.06 -20.01 -6.57
C LEU A 43 -5.52 -19.80 -6.14
N LYS A 44 -6.18 -20.85 -5.64
CA LYS A 44 -7.55 -20.78 -5.12
C LYS A 44 -7.62 -19.85 -3.90
N SER A 45 -6.69 -19.98 -2.96
CA SER A 45 -6.60 -19.12 -1.77
C SER A 45 -6.36 -17.66 -2.13
N ARG A 46 -5.49 -17.39 -3.11
CA ARG A 46 -5.21 -16.03 -3.58
C ARG A 46 -6.43 -15.37 -4.21
N ARG A 47 -7.17 -16.11 -5.05
CA ARG A 47 -8.42 -15.62 -5.65
C ARG A 47 -9.49 -15.36 -4.59
N ALA A 48 -9.62 -16.22 -3.60
CA ALA A 48 -10.55 -16.02 -2.49
C ALA A 48 -10.21 -14.75 -1.68
N ALA A 49 -8.94 -14.52 -1.37
CA ALA A 49 -8.49 -13.31 -0.67
C ALA A 49 -8.77 -12.03 -1.48
N LEU A 50 -8.56 -12.05 -2.79
CA LEU A 50 -8.93 -10.92 -3.68
C LEU A 50 -10.44 -10.69 -3.71
N GLY A 51 -11.24 -11.76 -3.67
CA GLY A 51 -12.71 -11.66 -3.57
C GLY A 51 -13.18 -11.07 -2.25
N GLN A 52 -12.52 -11.38 -1.13
CA GLN A 52 -12.80 -10.77 0.17
C GLN A 52 -12.50 -9.27 0.17
N ILE A 53 -11.37 -8.86 -0.41
CA ILE A 53 -11.04 -7.43 -0.57
C ILE A 53 -12.10 -6.70 -1.39
N ASP A 54 -12.63 -7.33 -2.44
CA ASP A 54 -13.71 -6.75 -3.25
C ASP A 54 -14.98 -6.50 -2.43
N GLN A 55 -15.34 -7.45 -1.58
CA GLN A 55 -16.53 -7.36 -0.72
C GLN A 55 -16.37 -6.34 0.40
N GLU A 56 -15.18 -6.24 1.00
CA GLU A 56 -14.92 -5.37 2.16
C GLU A 56 -14.54 -3.93 1.76
N GLN A 57 -13.76 -3.77 0.69
CA GLN A 57 -13.10 -2.51 0.34
C GLN A 57 -13.41 -2.05 -1.10
N GLY A 58 -14.11 -2.88 -1.87
CA GLY A 58 -14.55 -2.56 -3.22
C GLY A 58 -13.53 -2.86 -4.33
N ALA A 59 -14.02 -2.77 -5.56
CA ALA A 59 -13.29 -3.13 -6.76
C ALA A 59 -12.01 -2.31 -6.99
N ALA A 60 -11.97 -1.05 -6.57
CA ALA A 60 -10.79 -0.19 -6.72
C ALA A 60 -9.60 -0.72 -5.90
N MET A 61 -9.84 -1.15 -4.66
CA MET A 61 -8.82 -1.73 -3.80
C MET A 61 -8.35 -3.08 -4.34
N ARG A 62 -9.29 -3.93 -4.78
CA ARG A 62 -8.96 -5.20 -5.44
C ARG A 62 -8.03 -4.99 -6.63
N GLN A 63 -8.34 -4.07 -7.53
CA GLN A 63 -7.50 -3.77 -8.69
C GLN A 63 -6.11 -3.27 -8.31
N ARG A 64 -6.00 -2.44 -7.26
CA ARG A 64 -4.70 -1.99 -6.72
C ARG A 64 -3.86 -3.17 -6.23
N VAL A 65 -4.46 -4.04 -5.43
CA VAL A 65 -3.79 -5.24 -4.90
C VAL A 65 -3.38 -6.19 -6.03
N GLU A 66 -4.25 -6.44 -7.02
CA GLU A 66 -3.94 -7.25 -8.19
C GLU A 66 -2.73 -6.70 -8.98
N ARG A 67 -2.68 -5.38 -9.22
CA ARG A 67 -1.53 -4.74 -9.88
C ARG A 67 -0.25 -4.84 -9.05
N ALA A 68 -0.33 -4.72 -7.73
CA ALA A 68 0.82 -4.89 -6.85
C ALA A 68 1.35 -6.34 -6.85
N LEU A 69 0.46 -7.32 -6.81
CA LEU A 69 0.82 -8.74 -6.94
C LEU A 69 1.48 -9.06 -8.27
N GLN A 70 0.93 -8.56 -9.38
CA GLN A 70 1.52 -8.73 -10.71
C GLN A 70 2.94 -8.15 -10.81
N ARG A 71 3.19 -6.97 -10.22
CA ARG A 71 4.55 -6.38 -10.19
C ARG A 71 5.54 -7.26 -9.43
N LYS A 72 5.11 -7.89 -8.33
CA LYS A 72 5.95 -8.78 -7.53
C LYS A 72 6.20 -10.15 -8.17
N TRP A 73 5.33 -10.61 -9.08
CA TRP A 73 5.55 -11.85 -9.85
C TRP A 73 6.36 -11.67 -11.12
N LYS A 74 6.44 -10.44 -11.67
CA LYS A 74 7.26 -10.11 -12.85
C LYS A 74 8.72 -9.81 -12.49
N ARG A 75 9.03 -9.65 -11.21
CA ARG A 75 10.40 -9.59 -10.68
C ARG A 75 10.85 -10.99 -10.30
#